data_AF-A0AAW6EE84-F1
#
_entry.id   AF-A0AAW6EE84-F1
#
_cell.length_a   1.000
_cell.length_b   1.000
_cell.length_c   1.000
_cell.angle_alpha   90.00
_cell.angle_beta   90.00
_cell.angle_gamma   90.00
#
_symmetry.space_group_name_H-M   'P 1'
#
loop_
_entity.id
_entity.type
_entity.pdbx_description
1 polymer ?
#
loop_
_entity_poly.entity_id
_entity_poly.type
_entity_poly.pdbx_seq_one_letter_code
_entity_poly.pdbx_strand_id
1 'polypeptide(L)'
;MALQIYNAGIKTNTKYLTPELAYFLGGIYAANESVIANGKRYWAAPVRYNPQYSTQTQTTEHFDNVCVISSKADGYTVMKDNIKGTPLDSGKNRLPGFSTFFEATSLIDLVTEIPNLKTVLLSSDNNVKKAFVLGVIDGRGTPDISISKGIIRYLSLDCPNDDIGDFLHEAFKSIGLLCNYNTARDRLEGGAPRKAQLRIKNVEDYMRRIGYISPAKFNNMKAVYMSKYGSAHESSGSAFMSGLKYLTR
;
A
#
# COMPACT_ATOMS: atom_id res chain seq x y z
N MET A 1 23.55 1.72 -6.74
CA MET A 1 23.25 0.33 -7.13
C MET A 1 22.51 0.35 -8.44
N ALA A 2 22.66 -0.69 -9.27
CA ALA A 2 21.95 -0.79 -10.54
C ALA A 2 20.49 -1.22 -10.29
N LEU A 3 19.54 -0.59 -10.99
CA LEU A 3 18.14 -1.00 -10.99
C LEU A 3 17.99 -2.38 -11.65
N GLN A 4 17.14 -3.24 -11.08
CA GLN A 4 16.89 -4.57 -11.62
C GLN A 4 15.94 -4.48 -12.81
N ILE A 5 16.25 -5.21 -13.90
CA ILE A 5 15.33 -5.37 -15.03
C ILE A 5 14.16 -6.23 -14.56
N TYR A 6 12.95 -5.78 -14.84
CA TYR A 6 11.74 -6.51 -14.46
C TYR A 6 10.59 -6.16 -15.39
N ASN A 7 9.99 -7.19 -15.99
CA ASN A 7 8.75 -7.06 -16.72
C ASN A 7 7.61 -7.46 -15.78
N ALA A 8 6.87 -6.48 -15.27
CA ALA A 8 5.77 -6.73 -14.35
C ALA A 8 4.52 -7.34 -15.02
N GLY A 9 4.54 -7.58 -16.34
CA GLY A 9 3.38 -8.02 -17.12
C GLY A 9 2.24 -6.99 -17.16
N ILE A 10 2.55 -5.74 -16.82
CA ILE A 10 1.68 -4.57 -16.95
C ILE A 10 2.38 -3.53 -17.80
N LYS A 11 1.59 -2.69 -18.47
CA LYS A 11 2.08 -1.58 -19.27
C LYS A 11 2.70 -0.54 -18.33
N THR A 12 3.97 -0.25 -18.57
CA THR A 12 4.74 0.77 -17.85
C THR A 12 5.65 1.47 -18.86
N ASN A 13 6.15 2.65 -18.50
CA ASN A 13 7.13 3.41 -19.29
C ASN A 13 8.59 3.04 -18.93
N THR A 14 8.81 1.97 -18.17
CA THR A 14 10.13 1.53 -17.70
C THR A 14 10.30 0.03 -17.89
N LYS A 15 11.54 -0.42 -18.05
CA LYS A 15 11.91 -1.85 -18.05
C LYS A 15 12.51 -2.31 -16.71
N TYR A 16 12.55 -1.41 -15.74
CA TYR A 16 13.21 -1.61 -14.46
C TYR A 16 12.20 -1.57 -13.32
N LEU A 17 12.46 -2.32 -12.26
CA LEU A 17 11.75 -2.19 -10.98
C LEU A 17 12.23 -0.92 -10.26
N THR A 18 11.63 0.22 -10.61
CA THR A 18 11.87 1.51 -9.94
C THR A 18 11.11 1.60 -8.62
N PRO A 19 11.48 2.52 -7.70
CA PRO A 19 10.70 2.78 -6.50
C PRO A 19 9.22 3.09 -6.79
N GLU A 20 8.93 3.92 -7.80
CA GLU A 20 7.56 4.27 -8.15
C GLU A 20 6.76 3.06 -8.66
N LEU A 21 7.34 2.23 -9.52
CA LEU A 21 6.69 1.00 -9.94
C LEU A 21 6.50 0.03 -8.77
N ALA A 22 7.51 -0.10 -7.91
CA ALA A 22 7.44 -0.96 -6.73
C ALA A 22 6.33 -0.52 -5.76
N TYR A 23 6.13 0.78 -5.55
CA TYR A 23 5.00 1.32 -4.79
C TYR A 23 3.65 0.82 -5.33
N PHE A 24 3.41 0.92 -6.63
CA PHE A 24 2.16 0.44 -7.21
C PHE A 24 2.02 -1.07 -7.19
N LEU A 25 3.09 -1.82 -7.42
CA LEU A 25 3.06 -3.28 -7.29
C LEU A 25 2.70 -3.69 -5.85
N GLY A 26 3.21 -2.98 -4.85
CA GLY A 26 2.80 -3.17 -3.46
C GLY A 26 1.29 -3.01 -3.27
N GLY A 27 0.71 -1.94 -3.81
CA GLY A 27 -0.74 -1.70 -3.78
C GLY A 27 -1.56 -2.76 -4.55
N ILE A 28 -1.08 -3.18 -5.73
CA ILE A 28 -1.72 -4.21 -6.56
C ILE A 28 -1.77 -5.55 -5.81
N TYR A 29 -0.63 -6.00 -5.27
CA TYR A 29 -0.57 -7.26 -4.53
C TYR A 29 -1.38 -7.20 -3.24
N ALA A 30 -1.33 -6.09 -2.50
CA ALA A 30 -2.12 -5.92 -1.29
C ALA A 30 -3.64 -5.96 -1.53
N ALA A 31 -4.10 -5.55 -2.72
CA ALA A 31 -5.50 -5.56 -3.07
C ALA A 31 -5.94 -6.87 -3.76
N ASN A 32 -5.11 -7.39 -4.66
CA ASN A 32 -5.44 -8.42 -5.63
C ASN A 32 -6.76 -8.12 -6.37
N GLU A 33 -6.80 -6.97 -7.05
CA GLU A 33 -8.00 -6.47 -7.72
C GLU A 33 -7.69 -6.10 -9.17
N SER A 34 -8.54 -6.56 -10.09
CA SER A 34 -8.53 -6.14 -11.48
C SER A 34 -9.95 -5.95 -12.01
N VAL A 35 -10.04 -5.23 -13.13
CA VAL A 35 -11.28 -4.93 -13.86
C VAL A 35 -11.06 -5.15 -15.35
N ILE A 36 -12.13 -5.38 -16.10
CA ILE A 36 -12.10 -5.43 -17.56
C ILE A 36 -12.76 -4.16 -18.10
N ALA A 37 -12.01 -3.35 -18.84
CA ALA A 37 -12.50 -2.16 -19.51
C ALA A 37 -12.13 -2.23 -20.99
N ASN A 38 -13.11 -2.07 -21.88
CA ASN A 38 -12.93 -2.13 -23.34
C ASN A 38 -12.16 -3.38 -23.82
N GLY A 39 -12.46 -4.55 -23.25
CA GLY A 39 -11.82 -5.81 -23.59
C GLY A 39 -10.40 -6.00 -23.03
N LYS A 40 -9.89 -5.05 -22.26
CA LYS A 40 -8.55 -5.09 -21.65
C LYS A 40 -8.62 -5.23 -20.14
N ARG A 41 -7.71 -5.99 -19.55
CA ARG A 41 -7.57 -6.11 -18.09
C ARG A 41 -6.76 -4.94 -17.54
N TYR A 42 -7.24 -4.37 -16.44
CA TYR A 42 -6.51 -3.38 -15.66
C TYR A 42 -6.33 -3.87 -14.22
N TRP A 43 -5.09 -3.89 -13.74
CA TRP A 43 -4.77 -4.14 -12.34
C TRP A 43 -4.88 -2.84 -11.54
N ALA A 44 -5.50 -2.93 -10.37
CA ALA A 44 -5.79 -1.78 -9.53
C ALA A 44 -4.87 -1.74 -8.30
N ALA A 45 -4.24 -0.60 -8.05
CA ALA A 45 -3.64 -0.21 -6.77
C ALA A 45 -4.58 0.77 -6.05
N PRO A 46 -5.59 0.28 -5.31
CA PRO A 46 -6.55 1.14 -4.63
C PRO A 46 -5.99 1.70 -3.31
N VAL A 47 -6.29 2.96 -3.03
CA VAL A 47 -6.18 3.60 -1.71
C VAL A 47 -7.58 3.75 -1.15
N ARG A 48 -7.83 3.21 0.04
CA ARG A 48 -9.14 3.26 0.69
C ARG A 48 -9.04 3.69 2.14
N TYR A 49 -9.94 4.58 2.52
CA TYR A 49 -10.08 5.05 3.89
C TYR A 49 -11.39 4.55 4.49
N ASN A 50 -11.38 4.18 5.76
CA ASN A 50 -12.64 3.99 6.46
C ASN A 50 -13.45 5.30 6.44
N PRO A 51 -14.79 5.23 6.42
CA PRO A 51 -15.60 6.44 6.50
C PRO A 51 -15.20 7.25 7.73
N GLN A 52 -15.11 8.58 7.58
CA GLN A 52 -14.68 9.51 8.64
C GLN A 52 -13.20 9.43 9.04
N TYR A 53 -12.41 8.50 8.50
CA TYR A 53 -10.98 8.40 8.81
C TYR A 53 -10.15 9.49 8.11
N SER A 54 -10.54 9.87 6.89
CA SER A 54 -9.92 10.96 6.14
C SER A 54 -10.93 12.05 5.82
N THR A 55 -10.45 13.30 5.76
CA THR A 55 -11.21 14.40 5.17
C THR A 55 -11.08 14.39 3.65
N GLN A 56 -11.94 15.15 2.95
CA GLN A 56 -11.83 15.32 1.51
C GLN A 56 -10.47 15.93 1.13
N THR A 57 -10.03 16.99 1.82
CA THR A 57 -8.73 17.64 1.59
C THR A 57 -7.57 16.67 1.72
N GLN A 58 -7.53 15.85 2.77
CA GLN A 58 -6.48 14.85 2.97
C GLN A 58 -6.50 13.76 1.89
N THR A 59 -7.69 13.42 1.40
CA THR A 59 -7.85 12.42 0.33
C THR A 59 -7.37 12.99 -1.01
N THR A 60 -7.72 14.24 -1.34
CA THR A 60 -7.24 14.96 -2.53
C THR A 60 -5.73 15.15 -2.48
N GLU A 61 -5.16 15.58 -1.35
CA GLU A 61 -3.71 15.74 -1.21
C GLU A 61 -2.97 14.40 -1.40
N HIS A 62 -3.51 13.28 -0.89
CA HIS A 62 -2.93 11.97 -1.17
C HIS A 62 -3.04 11.61 -2.67
N PHE A 63 -4.19 11.87 -3.29
CA PHE A 63 -4.41 11.65 -4.72
C PHE A 63 -3.40 12.42 -5.58
N ASP A 64 -3.18 13.71 -5.30
CA ASP A 64 -2.27 14.56 -6.06
C ASP A 64 -0.83 14.04 -5.97
N ASN A 65 -0.38 13.65 -4.76
CA ASN A 65 0.93 13.02 -4.57
C ASN A 65 1.06 11.71 -5.33
N VAL A 66 0.02 10.86 -5.32
CA VAL A 66 0.04 9.60 -6.05
C VAL A 66 -0.01 9.82 -7.56
N CYS A 67 -0.67 10.87 -8.07
CA CYS A 67 -0.61 11.25 -9.49
C CYS A 67 0.82 11.59 -9.94
N VAL A 68 1.59 12.30 -9.11
CA VAL A 68 3.01 12.58 -9.39
C VAL A 68 3.79 11.27 -9.48
N ILE A 69 3.57 10.32 -8.57
CA ILE A 69 4.24 9.01 -8.58
C ILE A 69 3.77 8.18 -9.80
N SER A 70 2.47 8.18 -10.12
CA SER A 70 1.90 7.37 -11.21
C SER A 70 2.36 7.82 -12.58
N SER A 71 2.58 9.13 -12.77
CA SER A 71 3.14 9.69 -14.02
C SER A 71 4.50 9.09 -14.38
N LYS A 72 5.28 8.67 -13.38
CA LYS A 72 6.59 8.04 -13.56
C LYS A 72 6.54 6.53 -13.79
N ALA A 73 5.38 5.90 -13.63
CA ALA A 73 5.17 4.47 -13.82
C ALA A 73 4.19 4.13 -14.95
N ASP A 74 3.65 5.15 -15.65
CA ASP A 74 2.55 5.03 -16.63
C ASP A 74 1.21 4.55 -16.03
N GLY A 75 0.97 4.90 -14.75
CA GLY A 75 -0.26 4.56 -14.05
C GLY A 75 -1.36 5.61 -14.23
N TYR A 76 -2.59 5.15 -14.44
CA TYR A 76 -3.78 6.01 -14.55
C TYR A 76 -4.52 6.11 -13.21
N THR A 77 -4.37 7.23 -12.51
CA THR A 77 -4.97 7.43 -11.18
C THR A 77 -6.31 8.16 -11.27
N VAL A 78 -7.34 7.61 -10.64
CA VAL A 78 -8.72 8.12 -10.72
C VAL A 78 -9.35 8.18 -9.32
N MET A 79 -9.95 9.33 -8.99
CA MET A 79 -10.74 9.48 -7.78
C MET A 79 -11.97 8.56 -7.79
N LYS A 80 -12.34 8.02 -6.63
CA LYS A 80 -13.47 7.09 -6.48
C LYS A 80 -14.75 7.57 -7.17
N ASP A 81 -15.09 8.84 -7.02
CA ASP A 81 -16.34 9.41 -7.58
C ASP A 81 -16.35 9.39 -9.12
N ASN A 82 -15.17 9.36 -9.74
CA ASN A 82 -15.00 9.25 -11.20
C ASN A 82 -14.83 7.78 -11.65
N ILE A 83 -14.69 6.83 -10.74
CA ILE A 83 -14.66 5.40 -11.04
C ILE A 83 -16.08 4.83 -11.06
N LYS A 84 -16.93 5.24 -10.12
CA LYS A 84 -18.25 4.65 -9.90
C LYS A 84 -19.12 4.69 -11.16
N GLY A 85 -19.67 3.55 -11.56
CA GLY A 85 -20.52 3.44 -12.75
C GLY A 85 -19.77 3.48 -14.10
N THR A 86 -18.44 3.48 -14.08
CA THR A 86 -17.59 3.30 -15.28
C THR A 86 -17.13 1.84 -15.40
N PRO A 87 -16.55 1.43 -16.55
CA PRO A 87 -15.91 0.12 -16.68
C PRO A 87 -14.75 -0.16 -15.70
N LEU A 88 -14.23 0.87 -15.03
CA LEU A 88 -13.21 0.73 -13.99
C LEU A 88 -13.78 0.40 -12.60
N ASP A 89 -15.11 0.37 -12.46
CA ASP A 89 -15.77 0.06 -11.19
C ASP A 89 -15.76 -1.44 -10.91
N SER A 90 -14.90 -1.87 -9.98
CA SER A 90 -14.86 -3.26 -9.49
C SER A 90 -16.01 -3.59 -8.52
N GLY A 91 -16.88 -2.62 -8.18
CA GLY A 91 -17.88 -2.74 -7.11
C GLY A 91 -17.30 -2.72 -5.69
N LYS A 92 -15.96 -2.66 -5.57
CA LYS A 92 -15.21 -2.61 -4.30
C LYS A 92 -14.79 -1.20 -3.89
N ASN A 93 -14.96 -0.20 -4.77
CA ASN A 93 -14.68 1.21 -4.48
C ASN A 93 -15.81 1.89 -3.69
N ARG A 94 -16.21 1.28 -2.57
CA ARG A 94 -17.32 1.75 -1.72
C ARG A 94 -16.87 2.83 -0.73
N LEU A 95 -15.60 2.77 -0.34
CA LEU A 95 -14.96 3.66 0.64
C LEU A 95 -14.38 4.92 -0.02
N PRO A 96 -14.25 6.05 0.70
CA PRO A 96 -13.48 7.21 0.23
C PRO A 96 -12.06 6.81 -0.21
N GLY A 97 -11.55 7.45 -1.26
CA GLY A 97 -10.23 7.17 -1.80
C GLY A 97 -10.16 7.30 -3.32
N PHE A 98 -9.22 6.56 -3.91
CA PHE A 98 -8.92 6.57 -5.34
C PHE A 98 -8.23 5.26 -5.72
N SER A 99 -8.00 5.04 -7.01
CA SER A 99 -7.25 3.89 -7.48
C SER A 99 -6.37 4.27 -8.66
N THR A 100 -5.17 3.70 -8.69
CA THR A 100 -4.30 3.74 -9.87
C THR A 100 -4.44 2.44 -10.65
N PHE A 101 -4.63 2.54 -11.96
CA PHE A 101 -4.85 1.42 -12.86
C PHE A 101 -3.68 1.24 -13.83
N PHE A 102 -3.32 -0.01 -14.07
CA PHE A 102 -2.30 -0.40 -15.03
C PHE A 102 -2.86 -1.45 -15.99
N GLU A 103 -2.77 -1.20 -17.29
CA GLU A 103 -3.19 -2.16 -18.32
C GLU A 103 -2.31 -3.42 -18.23
N ALA A 104 -2.91 -4.60 -18.17
CA ALA A 104 -2.17 -5.85 -18.24
C ALA A 104 -1.67 -6.10 -19.66
N THR A 105 -0.39 -6.43 -19.81
CA THR A 105 0.20 -6.90 -21.07
C THR A 105 0.28 -8.43 -21.09
N SER A 106 0.74 -9.02 -19.99
CA SER A 106 0.82 -10.48 -19.79
C SER A 106 0.45 -10.95 -18.39
N LEU A 107 0.27 -10.04 -17.43
CA LEU A 107 -0.09 -10.37 -16.05
C LEU A 107 -1.57 -10.75 -15.96
N ILE A 108 -1.84 -12.05 -15.88
CA ILE A 108 -3.20 -12.60 -15.77
C ILE A 108 -3.55 -12.95 -14.33
N ASP A 109 -2.58 -13.46 -13.57
CA ASP A 109 -2.73 -13.84 -12.17
C ASP A 109 -1.50 -13.43 -11.36
N LEU A 110 -1.73 -12.82 -10.19
CA LEU A 110 -0.65 -12.35 -9.33
C LEU A 110 0.13 -13.50 -8.70
N VAL A 111 -0.53 -14.59 -8.33
CA VAL A 111 0.12 -15.71 -7.61
C VAL A 111 1.18 -16.36 -8.48
N THR A 112 0.87 -16.58 -9.76
CA THR A 112 1.85 -17.12 -10.72
C THR A 112 3.09 -16.23 -10.92
N GLU A 113 2.97 -14.92 -10.73
CA GLU A 113 4.09 -13.96 -10.93
C GLU A 113 4.91 -13.72 -9.65
N ILE A 114 4.43 -14.18 -8.48
CA ILE A 114 5.14 -14.02 -7.19
C ILE A 114 6.61 -14.46 -7.29
N PRO A 115 6.98 -15.64 -7.83
CA PRO A 115 8.38 -16.07 -7.84
C PRO A 115 9.33 -15.10 -8.55
N ASN A 116 8.89 -14.53 -9.67
CA ASN A 116 9.66 -13.57 -10.47
C ASN A 116 9.79 -12.24 -9.73
N LEU A 117 8.66 -11.65 -9.31
CA LEU A 117 8.67 -10.39 -8.56
C LEU A 117 9.49 -10.52 -7.29
N LYS A 118 9.31 -11.61 -6.54
CA LYS A 118 10.02 -11.87 -5.28
C LYS A 118 11.52 -11.88 -5.49
N THR A 119 12.01 -12.61 -6.49
CA THR A 119 13.44 -12.68 -6.80
C THR A 119 14.03 -11.29 -7.08
N VAL A 120 13.36 -10.51 -7.92
CA VAL A 120 13.79 -9.15 -8.30
C VAL A 120 13.68 -8.19 -7.11
N LEU A 121 12.56 -8.19 -6.39
CA LEU A 121 12.31 -7.29 -5.27
C LEU A 121 13.31 -7.55 -4.13
N LEU A 122 13.54 -8.82 -3.78
CA LEU A 122 14.43 -9.17 -2.67
C LEU A 122 15.92 -8.92 -2.99
N SER A 123 16.30 -8.97 -4.27
CA SER A 123 17.64 -8.59 -4.72
C SER A 123 17.81 -7.08 -4.95
N SER A 124 16.72 -6.31 -4.98
CA SER A 124 16.76 -4.86 -5.17
C SER A 124 17.27 -4.10 -3.95
N ASP A 125 17.61 -2.83 -4.14
CA ASP A 125 18.03 -1.95 -3.07
C ASP A 125 16.91 -1.67 -2.05
N ASN A 126 17.30 -1.09 -0.90
CA ASN A 126 16.36 -0.79 0.18
C ASN A 126 15.32 0.26 -0.20
N ASN A 127 15.58 1.13 -1.18
CA ASN A 127 14.61 2.14 -1.61
C ASN A 127 13.47 1.49 -2.40
N VAL A 128 13.77 0.55 -3.30
CA VAL A 128 12.76 -0.24 -4.02
C VAL A 128 11.90 -1.05 -3.04
N LYS A 129 12.54 -1.78 -2.12
CA LYS A 129 11.84 -2.55 -1.07
C LYS A 129 10.96 -1.66 -0.20
N LYS A 130 11.48 -0.51 0.21
CA LYS A 130 10.75 0.49 1.01
C LYS A 130 9.52 1.00 0.26
N ALA A 131 9.67 1.31 -1.02
CA ALA A 131 8.58 1.81 -1.83
C ALA A 131 7.46 0.77 -1.97
N PHE A 132 7.83 -0.49 -2.20
CA PHE A 132 6.89 -1.60 -2.23
C PHE A 132 6.08 -1.70 -0.93
N VAL A 133 6.75 -1.73 0.22
CA VAL A 133 6.09 -1.81 1.52
C VAL A 133 5.22 -0.57 1.79
N LEU A 134 5.69 0.62 1.42
CA LEU A 134 4.90 1.85 1.53
C LEU A 134 3.60 1.73 0.73
N GLY A 135 3.65 1.26 -0.52
CA GLY A 135 2.46 1.10 -1.35
C GLY A 135 1.46 0.09 -0.81
N VAL A 136 1.94 -1.02 -0.25
CA VAL A 136 1.10 -2.00 0.47
C VAL A 136 0.31 -1.31 1.60
N ILE A 137 1.01 -0.54 2.43
CA ILE A 137 0.46 0.02 3.66
C ILE A 137 -0.35 1.30 3.40
N ASP A 138 0.04 2.16 2.46
CA ASP A 138 -0.76 3.32 2.02
C ASP A 138 -2.06 2.88 1.35
N GLY A 139 -2.02 1.83 0.52
CA GLY A 139 -3.19 1.29 -0.15
C GLY A 139 -4.19 0.63 0.79
N ARG A 140 -3.73 -0.38 1.54
CA ARG A 140 -4.61 -1.32 2.27
C ARG A 140 -4.29 -1.51 3.75
N GLY A 141 -3.17 -0.98 4.23
CA GLY A 141 -2.82 -1.01 5.65
C GLY A 141 -3.69 -0.06 6.49
N THR A 142 -4.00 -0.46 7.72
CA THR A 142 -4.76 0.35 8.69
C THR A 142 -4.01 0.37 10.03
N PRO A 143 -3.75 1.56 10.63
CA PRO A 143 -3.19 1.64 11.97
C PRO A 143 -4.25 1.32 13.03
N ASP A 144 -3.95 0.40 13.94
CA ASP A 144 -4.72 0.17 15.16
C ASP A 144 -4.12 1.02 16.28
N ILE A 145 -4.78 2.16 16.53
CA ILE A 145 -4.32 3.21 17.43
C ILE A 145 -5.45 3.71 18.34
N SER A 146 -5.07 4.34 19.44
CA SER A 146 -5.96 5.16 20.26
C SER A 146 -5.27 6.48 20.57
N ILE A 147 -5.78 7.56 19.96
CA ILE A 147 -5.24 8.90 20.16
C ILE A 147 -5.39 9.32 21.63
N SER A 148 -6.59 9.20 22.20
CA SER A 148 -6.86 9.64 23.59
C SER A 148 -6.05 8.90 24.66
N LYS A 149 -5.61 7.67 24.38
CA LYS A 149 -4.79 6.86 25.30
C LYS A 149 -3.30 6.86 24.93
N GLY A 150 -2.90 7.53 23.85
CA GLY A 150 -1.53 7.44 23.33
C GLY A 150 -1.11 6.00 23.01
N ILE A 151 -2.01 5.14 22.52
CA ILE A 151 -1.70 3.72 22.25
C ILE A 151 -1.45 3.53 20.75
N ILE A 152 -0.35 2.84 20.44
CA ILE A 152 -0.04 2.29 19.11
C ILE A 152 0.04 0.78 19.25
N ARG A 153 -0.89 0.02 18.67
CA ARG A 153 -0.92 -1.45 18.81
C ARG A 153 -0.15 -2.13 17.68
N TYR A 154 -0.57 -1.90 16.45
CA TYR A 154 0.05 -2.46 15.24
C TYR A 154 -0.48 -1.76 13.98
N LEU A 155 0.20 -1.96 12.85
CA LEU A 155 -0.41 -1.75 11.53
C LEU A 155 -0.95 -3.09 11.05
N SER A 156 -2.23 -3.15 10.73
CA SER A 156 -2.87 -4.35 10.19
C SER A 156 -3.09 -4.24 8.69
N LEU A 157 -2.86 -5.36 7.99
CA LEU A 157 -3.19 -5.53 6.58
C LEU A 157 -3.92 -6.86 6.41
N ASP A 158 -5.15 -6.83 5.91
CA ASP A 158 -5.86 -8.04 5.52
C ASP A 158 -5.30 -8.55 4.19
N CYS A 159 -4.80 -9.78 4.19
CA CYS A 159 -4.23 -10.42 3.00
C CYS A 159 -5.37 -10.93 2.08
N PRO A 160 -5.23 -10.80 0.75
CA PRO A 160 -6.24 -11.25 -0.18
C PRO A 160 -6.34 -12.79 -0.26
N ASN A 161 -5.21 -13.49 -0.13
CA ASN A 161 -5.07 -14.93 -0.02
C ASN A 161 -3.75 -15.28 0.70
N ASP A 162 -3.49 -16.57 0.92
CA ASP A 162 -2.34 -17.01 1.70
C ASP A 162 -1.01 -16.85 0.94
N ASP A 163 -0.96 -17.18 -0.36
CA ASP A 163 0.26 -17.04 -1.18
C ASP A 163 0.77 -15.59 -1.23
N ILE A 164 -0.13 -14.64 -1.44
CA ILE A 164 0.19 -13.21 -1.40
C ILE A 164 0.54 -12.79 0.02
N GLY A 165 -0.15 -13.32 1.03
CA GLY A 165 0.16 -13.06 2.44
C GLY A 165 1.59 -13.43 2.81
N ASP A 166 2.03 -14.63 2.42
CA ASP A 166 3.39 -15.12 2.62
C ASP A 166 4.42 -14.29 1.85
N PHE A 167 4.14 -13.96 0.58
CA PHE A 167 5.01 -13.07 -0.20
C PHE A 167 5.19 -11.69 0.46
N LEU A 168 4.10 -11.07 0.89
CA LEU A 168 4.14 -9.76 1.57
C LEU A 168 4.87 -9.86 2.92
N HIS A 169 4.70 -10.96 3.65
CA HIS A 169 5.44 -11.22 4.89
C HIS A 169 6.95 -11.23 4.64
N GLU A 170 7.41 -11.96 3.62
CA GLU A 170 8.83 -12.02 3.26
C GLU A 170 9.37 -10.66 2.80
N ALA A 171 8.59 -9.91 2.01
CA ALA A 171 8.95 -8.56 1.60
C ALA A 171 9.15 -7.63 2.82
N PHE A 172 8.27 -7.71 3.81
CA PHE A 172 8.36 -6.91 5.04
C PHE A 172 9.59 -7.31 5.87
N LYS A 173 9.83 -8.62 6.02
CA LYS A 173 11.01 -9.15 6.71
C LYS A 173 12.31 -8.72 6.03
N SER A 174 12.33 -8.64 4.70
CA SER A 174 13.52 -8.26 3.91
C SER A 174 14.00 -6.83 4.17
N ILE A 175 13.11 -5.94 4.63
CA ILE A 175 13.47 -4.58 5.05
C ILE A 175 13.55 -4.45 6.59
N GLY A 176 13.51 -5.57 7.30
CA GLY A 176 13.67 -5.63 8.75
C GLY A 176 12.44 -5.19 9.55
N LEU A 177 11.24 -5.19 8.95
CA LEU A 177 10.01 -4.99 9.71
C LEU A 177 9.64 -6.27 10.48
N LEU A 178 9.32 -6.10 11.76
CA LEU A 178 8.76 -7.16 12.58
C LEU A 178 7.24 -7.24 12.36
N CYS A 179 6.82 -8.21 11.56
CA CYS A 179 5.42 -8.52 11.33
C CYS A 179 5.08 -9.93 11.77
N ASN A 180 3.88 -10.08 12.35
CA ASN A 180 3.26 -11.37 12.56
C ASN A 180 2.35 -11.67 11.36
N TYR A 181 2.42 -12.88 10.82
CA TYR A 181 1.43 -13.39 9.88
C TYR A 181 0.48 -14.32 10.61
N ASN A 182 -0.78 -13.89 10.75
CA ASN A 182 -1.83 -14.71 11.34
C ASN A 182 -2.61 -15.34 10.20
N THR A 183 -2.61 -16.68 10.13
CA THR A 183 -3.37 -17.44 9.14
C THR A 183 -4.87 -17.31 9.33
N ALA A 184 -5.63 -17.63 8.27
CA ALA A 184 -7.08 -17.62 8.34
C ALA A 184 -7.59 -18.57 9.44
N ARG A 185 -8.64 -18.15 10.15
CA ARG A 185 -9.26 -18.97 11.20
C ARG A 185 -10.75 -18.72 11.29
N ASP A 186 -11.49 -19.74 11.69
CA ASP A 186 -12.91 -19.60 11.96
C ASP A 186 -13.18 -18.60 13.09
N ARG A 187 -14.31 -17.91 12.99
CA ARG A 187 -14.79 -17.06 14.08
C ARG A 187 -15.39 -17.94 15.17
N LEU A 188 -15.03 -17.67 16.42
CA LEU A 188 -15.64 -18.34 17.58
C LEU A 188 -17.17 -18.17 17.63
N GLU A 189 -17.68 -17.06 17.08
CA GLU A 189 -19.10 -16.69 17.07
C GLU A 189 -19.84 -17.09 15.78
N GLY A 190 -19.20 -17.83 14.87
CA GLY A 190 -19.75 -18.16 13.55
C GLY A 190 -19.62 -17.02 12.51
N GLY A 191 -20.03 -17.31 11.27
CA GLY A 191 -19.90 -16.42 10.11
C GLY A 191 -18.62 -16.64 9.28
N ALA A 192 -18.34 -15.75 8.32
CA ALA A 192 -17.20 -15.91 7.42
C ALA A 192 -15.86 -15.95 8.19
N PRO A 193 -14.94 -16.87 7.83
CA PRO A 193 -13.64 -16.98 8.48
C PRO A 193 -12.89 -15.65 8.50
N ARG A 194 -12.09 -15.44 9.56
CA ARG A 194 -11.16 -14.31 9.59
C ARG A 194 -10.14 -14.52 8.48
N LYS A 195 -9.95 -13.49 7.66
CA LYS A 195 -8.91 -13.48 6.63
C LYS A 195 -7.53 -13.55 7.28
N ALA A 196 -6.58 -14.12 6.55
CA ALA A 196 -5.19 -14.02 6.92
C ALA A 196 -4.79 -12.54 7.02
N GLN A 197 -3.98 -12.19 8.02
CA GLN A 197 -3.68 -10.80 8.34
C GLN A 197 -2.21 -10.64 8.73
N LEU A 198 -1.54 -9.67 8.11
CA LEU A 198 -0.24 -9.20 8.52
C LEU A 198 -0.39 -8.10 9.57
N ARG A 199 0.38 -8.19 10.66
CA ARG A 199 0.42 -7.21 11.74
C ARG A 199 1.84 -6.74 12.00
N ILE A 200 2.17 -5.51 11.61
CA ILE A 200 3.45 -4.87 11.95
C ILE A 200 3.37 -4.39 13.39
N LYS A 201 4.20 -4.94 14.27
CA LYS A 201 4.20 -4.57 15.70
C LYS A 201 5.01 -3.30 15.98
N ASN A 202 6.17 -3.17 15.34
CA ASN A 202 7.04 -2.02 15.54
C ASN A 202 6.65 -0.87 14.60
N VAL A 203 5.46 -0.30 14.85
CA VAL A 203 4.91 0.81 14.04
C VAL A 203 5.81 2.05 14.10
N GLU A 204 6.55 2.23 15.19
CA GLU A 204 7.45 3.37 15.33
C GLU A 204 8.66 3.27 14.40
N ASP A 205 9.22 2.06 14.23
CA ASP A 205 10.26 1.82 13.24
C ASP A 205 9.73 2.00 11.80
N TYR A 206 8.49 1.57 11.55
CA TYR A 206 7.81 1.84 10.29
C TYR A 206 7.71 3.35 10.02
N MET A 207 7.24 4.14 10.99
CA MET A 207 7.09 5.60 10.84
C MET A 207 8.43 6.32 10.61
N ARG A 208 9.49 5.86 11.26
CA ARG A 208 10.84 6.45 11.14
C ARG A 208 11.50 6.12 9.79
N ARG A 209 11.32 4.89 9.29
CA ARG A 209 12.11 4.37 8.15
C ARG A 209 11.33 4.30 6.83
N ILE A 210 10.02 4.08 6.90
CA ILE A 210 9.14 3.87 5.74
C ILE A 210 8.18 5.03 5.59
N GLY A 211 7.43 5.41 6.63
CA GLY A 211 6.57 6.59 6.66
C GLY A 211 5.22 6.41 5.96
N TYR A 212 4.58 7.54 5.63
CA TYR A 212 3.31 7.59 4.90
C TYR A 212 3.33 8.69 3.84
N ILE A 213 2.71 8.43 2.68
CA ILE A 213 2.27 9.51 1.77
C ILE A 213 0.88 9.99 2.20
N SER A 214 0.02 9.09 2.70
CA SER A 214 -1.31 9.43 3.18
C SER A 214 -1.29 10.49 4.31
N PRO A 215 -1.81 11.71 4.08
CA PRO A 215 -1.87 12.74 5.11
C PRO A 215 -2.79 12.33 6.28
N ALA A 216 -3.89 11.62 5.98
CA ALA A 216 -4.81 11.14 7.01
C ALA A 216 -4.13 10.13 7.96
N LYS A 217 -3.42 9.13 7.42
CA LYS A 217 -2.68 8.16 8.24
C LYS A 217 -1.54 8.82 9.00
N PHE A 218 -0.79 9.71 8.35
CA PHE A 218 0.29 10.45 8.98
C PHE A 218 -0.18 11.31 10.16
N ASN A 219 -1.22 12.13 9.95
CA ASN A 219 -1.73 13.04 10.97
C ASN A 219 -2.32 12.30 12.17
N ASN A 220 -3.03 11.19 11.95
CA ASN A 220 -3.51 10.36 13.05
C ASN A 220 -2.35 9.76 13.84
N MET A 221 -1.29 9.28 13.18
CA MET A 221 -0.09 8.82 13.88
C MET A 221 0.61 9.94 14.65
N LYS A 222 0.72 11.13 14.05
CA LYS A 222 1.28 12.32 14.71
C LYS A 222 0.51 12.69 15.97
N ALA A 223 -0.82 12.67 15.93
CA ALA A 223 -1.66 12.92 17.09
C ALA A 223 -1.43 11.89 18.21
N VAL A 224 -1.27 10.60 17.87
CA VAL A 224 -0.96 9.56 18.86
C VAL A 224 0.44 9.77 19.46
N TYR A 225 1.44 10.14 18.65
CA TYR A 225 2.78 10.45 19.16
C TYR A 225 2.76 11.62 20.14
N MET A 226 2.06 12.71 19.79
CA MET A 226 1.87 13.85 20.69
C MET A 226 1.21 13.41 22.01
N SER A 227 0.16 12.58 21.96
CA SER A 227 -0.49 12.08 23.17
C SER A 227 0.38 11.12 23.98
N LYS A 228 1.23 10.31 23.34
CA LYS A 228 2.04 9.27 23.98
C LYS A 228 3.35 9.82 24.55
N TYR A 229 3.96 10.77 23.84
CA TYR A 229 5.33 11.24 24.08
C TYR A 229 5.43 12.73 24.41
N GLY A 230 4.38 13.51 24.17
CA GLY A 230 4.42 14.97 24.28
C GLY A 230 5.13 15.67 23.11
N SER A 231 5.77 14.91 22.20
CA SER A 231 6.45 15.41 21.01
C SER A 231 6.20 14.52 19.79
N ALA A 232 6.37 15.12 18.60
CA ALA A 232 6.29 14.43 17.33
C ALA A 232 7.10 15.23 16.29
N HIS A 233 8.28 14.73 15.90
CA HIS A 233 9.14 15.36 14.91
C HIS A 233 8.84 14.80 13.51
N GLU A 234 8.45 15.71 12.60
CA GLU A 234 8.15 15.41 11.21
C GLU A 234 9.36 15.72 10.33
N SER A 235 9.68 14.81 9.41
CA SER A 235 10.66 15.06 8.37
C SER A 235 10.11 14.68 7.00
N SER A 236 10.49 15.47 5.99
CA SER A 236 10.05 15.24 4.62
C SER A 236 10.88 14.17 3.93
N GLY A 237 10.19 13.23 3.29
CA GLY A 237 10.73 12.25 2.35
C GLY A 237 10.40 12.56 0.90
N SER A 238 9.88 13.75 0.59
CA SER A 238 9.38 14.10 -0.75
C SER A 238 10.42 14.01 -1.86
N ALA A 239 11.71 14.15 -1.54
CA ALA A 239 12.81 13.95 -2.49
C ALA A 239 12.93 12.48 -2.95
N PHE A 240 12.48 11.54 -2.13
CA PHE A 240 12.43 10.11 -2.48
C PHE A 240 11.11 9.74 -3.15
N MET A 241 9.96 10.09 -2.55
CA MET A 241 8.63 9.91 -3.14
C MET A 241 7.70 11.05 -2.75
N SER A 242 6.93 11.58 -3.72
CA SER A 242 6.08 12.76 -3.52
C SER A 242 5.15 12.58 -2.31
N GLY A 243 5.12 13.59 -1.44
CA GLY A 243 4.25 13.62 -0.26
C GLY A 243 4.69 12.71 0.89
N LEU A 244 5.77 11.96 0.74
CA LEU A 244 6.24 11.07 1.80
C LEU A 244 6.70 11.85 3.03
N LYS A 245 6.24 11.41 4.20
CA LYS A 245 6.61 11.97 5.50
C LYS A 245 7.00 10.87 6.48
N TYR A 246 8.00 11.17 7.32
CA TYR A 246 8.41 10.32 8.43
C TYR A 246 8.08 10.97 9.75
N LEU A 247 7.98 10.14 10.79
CA LEU A 247 7.74 10.59 12.14
C LEU A 247 8.69 9.95 13.13
N THR A 248 9.34 10.78 13.95
CA THR A 248 10.12 10.35 15.11
C THR A 248 9.57 11.00 16.38
N ARG A 249 9.99 10.47 17.52
CA ARG A 249 9.79 11.12 18.82
C ARG A 249 10.58 12.41 18.86
#